data_AF-A0AAW0PNS6-F1
#
_entry.id   AF-A0AAW0PNS6-F1
#
_cell.length_a   1.000
_cell.length_b   1.000
_cell.length_c   1.000
_cell.angle_alpha   90.00
_cell.angle_beta   90.00
_cell.angle_gamma   90.00
#
_symmetry.space_group_name_H-M   'P 1'
#
loop_
_entity.id
_entity.type
_entity.pdbx_description
1 polymer ?
#
loop_
_entity_poly.entity_id
_entity_poly.type
_entity_poly.pdbx_seq_one_letter_code
_entity_poly.pdbx_strand_id
1 'polypeptide(L)'
;MAAYQVTVFTGDLKQANTFNDVYIKLVGEAGQSERTWLQGEGFTSGKESSFTVSCAESLGDLILVEVDKQEVPLFPQDSWFVDKVEVKSPEGKVFKFPMYHWINDEKVYSFREGKALKVSEEHHSSAKSSREKELAQRKEEYCWKVCAEGIPHCIKEEDLPLCLLKLMEMKLAHLTWSLWRRGQFERRDAERQHLHLRLKLLDGVRTRITNGKPHSNRLQRRTTHLCPSDSEYDWLLAKTFVRSAEFNAHELNSHLLFTHLFGEVFAVSLLRNLPRVHPLYKLLFPHTRYNLHINVMARQNLISEEGTFTIVSASGGEEDIKERGMGLSAQLLLQGRWTPALGHHQQVCERNNKPLLQATNMSKRTLNCRISSETYLNMAFCLKQNQEIPQSFSTVDEW
;
A
#
# COMPACT_ATOMS: atom_id res chain seq x y z
N MET A 1 11.57 39.97 -22.46
CA MET A 1 11.19 39.37 -21.17
C MET A 1 10.01 38.44 -21.40
N ALA A 2 10.23 37.15 -21.18
CA ALA A 2 9.21 36.11 -21.23
C ALA A 2 8.54 36.01 -19.85
N ALA A 3 7.22 36.22 -19.78
CA ALA A 3 6.45 36.12 -18.54
C ALA A 3 5.72 34.77 -18.46
N TYR A 4 5.99 34.02 -17.39
CA TYR A 4 5.34 32.75 -17.09
C TYR A 4 4.35 32.93 -15.95
N GLN A 5 3.09 32.53 -16.15
CA GLN A 5 2.09 32.53 -15.09
C GLN A 5 2.13 31.19 -14.35
N VAL A 6 2.53 31.21 -13.09
CA VAL A 6 2.66 30.04 -12.22
C VAL A 6 1.45 29.99 -11.28
N THR A 7 0.70 28.90 -11.31
CA THR A 7 -0.43 28.66 -10.41
C THR A 7 -0.13 27.45 -9.55
N VAL A 8 -0.10 27.65 -8.24
CA VAL A 8 0.19 26.60 -7.25
C VAL A 8 -1.11 26.17 -6.58
N PHE A 9 -1.37 24.87 -6.57
CA PHE A 9 -2.56 24.28 -5.96
C PHE A 9 -2.18 23.58 -4.66
N THR A 10 -2.64 24.13 -3.53
CA THR A 10 -2.42 23.51 -2.22
C THR A 10 -3.57 22.55 -1.93
N GLY A 11 -3.25 21.30 -1.58
CA GLY A 11 -4.27 20.27 -1.47
C GLY A 11 -5.21 20.49 -0.31
N ASP A 12 -6.46 20.01 -0.45
CA ASP A 12 -7.52 20.12 0.54
C ASP A 12 -7.38 19.04 1.63
N LEU A 13 -6.28 19.13 2.37
CA LEU A 13 -5.97 18.26 3.51
C LEU A 13 -5.85 19.11 4.78
N LYS A 14 -6.19 18.50 5.92
CA LYS A 14 -6.02 19.15 7.23
C LYS A 14 -4.54 19.51 7.43
N GLN A 15 -4.26 20.76 7.81
CA GLN A 15 -2.90 21.30 8.02
C GLN A 15 -1.98 21.18 6.79
N ALA A 16 -2.55 21.30 5.59
CA ALA A 16 -1.81 21.37 4.34
C ALA A 16 -1.33 22.78 3.98
N ASN A 17 -1.65 23.80 4.77
CA ASN A 17 -1.26 25.18 4.52
C ASN A 17 0.21 25.44 4.89
N THR A 18 0.78 26.50 4.32
CA THR A 18 2.06 27.05 4.78
C THR A 18 2.08 28.57 4.81
N PHE A 19 2.78 29.12 5.79
CA PHE A 19 3.11 30.54 5.90
C PHE A 19 4.59 30.82 5.65
N ASN A 20 5.37 29.78 5.32
CA ASN A 20 6.77 29.91 4.97
C ASN A 20 6.95 30.45 3.55
N ASP A 21 8.15 30.97 3.28
CA ASP A 21 8.47 31.54 1.97
C ASP A 21 8.70 30.42 0.97
N VAL A 22 7.90 30.40 -0.09
CA VAL A 22 8.02 29.40 -1.16
C VAL A 22 8.75 30.00 -2.35
N TYR A 23 9.70 29.24 -2.88
CA TYR A 23 10.48 29.62 -4.03
C TYR A 23 10.27 28.59 -5.15
N ILE A 24 10.31 29.08 -6.39
CA ILE A 24 10.22 28.26 -7.58
C ILE A 24 11.33 28.59 -8.56
N LYS A 25 11.79 27.57 -9.27
CA LYS A 25 12.66 27.71 -10.44
C LYS A 25 12.13 26.84 -11.58
N LEU A 26 12.02 27.44 -12.76
CA LEU A 26 11.51 26.79 -13.97
C LEU A 26 12.70 26.29 -14.79
N VAL A 27 12.63 25.05 -15.28
CA VAL A 27 13.67 24.46 -16.14
C VAL A 27 13.02 23.96 -17.41
N GLY A 28 13.42 24.51 -18.55
CA GLY A 28 12.97 24.12 -19.88
C GLY A 28 14.10 23.65 -20.78
N GLU A 29 13.77 23.33 -22.03
CA GLU A 29 14.72 22.85 -23.05
C GLU A 29 15.75 23.90 -23.48
N ALA A 30 15.36 25.18 -23.49
CA ALA A 30 16.23 26.27 -23.94
C ALA A 30 16.99 26.96 -22.79
N GLY A 31 16.63 26.68 -21.53
CA GLY A 31 17.26 27.32 -20.39
C GLY A 31 16.50 27.11 -19.07
N GLN A 32 16.87 27.90 -18.06
CA GLN A 32 16.25 27.89 -16.74
C GLN A 32 15.99 29.33 -16.26
N SER A 33 14.99 29.50 -15.40
CA SER A 33 14.79 30.76 -14.68
C SER A 33 15.76 30.88 -13.51
N GLU A 34 15.86 32.10 -12.97
CA GLU A 34 16.37 32.30 -11.62
C GLU A 34 15.39 31.74 -10.58
N ARG A 35 15.91 31.45 -9.38
CA ARG A 35 15.09 31.07 -8.23
C ARG A 35 14.27 32.29 -7.78
N THR A 36 12.95 32.18 -7.89
CA THR A 36 12.01 33.30 -7.69
C THR A 36 11.15 33.04 -6.46
N TRP A 37 11.06 34.04 -5.57
CA TRP A 37 10.16 34.00 -4.42
C TRP A 37 8.71 34.24 -4.86
N LEU A 38 7.81 33.35 -4.46
CA LEU A 38 6.37 33.48 -4.69
C LEU A 38 5.74 34.36 -3.61
N GLN A 39 5.89 35.68 -3.79
CA GLN A 39 5.42 36.69 -2.83
C GLN A 39 3.91 36.64 -2.60
N GLY A 40 3.48 36.50 -1.35
CA GLY A 40 2.07 36.53 -0.95
C GLY A 40 1.86 36.27 0.54
N GLU A 41 0.59 36.22 0.98
CA GLU A 41 0.19 35.99 2.39
C GLU A 41 0.25 34.49 2.80
N GLY A 42 1.02 33.67 2.09
CA GLY A 42 1.12 32.22 2.29
C GLY A 42 0.14 31.41 1.43
N PHE A 43 0.18 30.09 1.61
CA PHE A 43 -0.58 29.11 0.83
C PHE A 43 -1.62 28.43 1.73
N THR A 44 -2.90 28.59 1.38
CA THR A 44 -4.01 28.04 2.17
C THR A 44 -4.45 26.69 1.62
N SER A 45 -4.76 25.75 2.52
CA SER A 45 -5.33 24.44 2.17
C SER A 45 -6.58 24.57 1.28
N GLY A 46 -6.65 23.77 0.22
CA GLY A 46 -7.74 23.75 -0.75
C GLY A 46 -7.83 24.97 -1.68
N LYS A 47 -6.83 25.87 -1.68
CA LYS A 47 -6.80 27.05 -2.54
C LYS A 47 -5.71 26.99 -3.62
N GLU A 48 -5.94 27.76 -4.68
CA GLU A 48 -4.95 28.07 -5.71
C GLU A 48 -4.37 29.48 -5.50
N SER A 49 -3.08 29.64 -5.80
CA SER A 49 -2.36 30.93 -5.75
C SER A 49 -1.61 31.14 -7.05
N SER A 50 -1.79 32.31 -7.67
CA SER A 50 -1.18 32.66 -8.97
C SER A 50 -0.09 33.72 -8.84
N PHE A 51 1.01 33.53 -9.58
CA PHE A 51 2.19 34.39 -9.58
C PHE A 51 2.74 34.56 -11.00
N THR A 52 3.60 35.56 -11.18
CA THR A 52 4.30 35.79 -12.46
C THR A 52 5.80 35.63 -12.27
N VAL A 53 6.43 34.76 -13.07
CA VAL A 53 7.88 34.56 -13.12
C VAL A 53 8.41 35.12 -14.44
N SER A 54 9.27 36.11 -14.36
CA SER A 54 9.83 36.80 -15.53
C SER A 54 11.22 36.25 -15.87
N CYS A 55 11.45 35.92 -17.13
CA CYS A 55 12.73 35.45 -17.66
C CYS A 55 13.23 36.40 -18.75
N ALA A 56 14.55 36.45 -18.98
CA ALA A 56 15.13 37.24 -20.07
C ALA A 56 14.61 36.77 -21.44
N GLU A 57 14.67 35.46 -21.66
CA GLU A 57 14.28 34.75 -22.88
C GLU A 57 13.26 33.65 -22.57
N SER A 58 12.62 33.10 -23.61
CA SER A 58 11.73 31.95 -23.47
C SER A 58 12.55 30.69 -23.17
N LEU A 59 12.09 29.91 -22.19
CA LEU A 59 12.71 28.66 -21.73
C LEU A 59 12.38 27.46 -22.64
N GLY A 60 11.58 27.64 -23.69
CA GLY A 60 11.08 26.56 -24.53
C GLY A 60 10.08 25.68 -23.78
N ASP A 61 10.01 24.40 -24.16
CA ASP A 61 9.15 23.44 -23.47
C ASP A 61 9.68 23.16 -22.06
N LEU A 62 8.81 23.33 -21.06
CA LEU A 62 9.19 23.12 -19.67
C LEU A 62 9.33 21.63 -19.38
N ILE A 63 10.43 21.30 -18.71
CA ILE A 63 10.86 19.94 -18.42
C ILE A 63 10.52 19.57 -16.98
N LEU A 64 10.86 20.45 -16.04
CA LEU A 64 10.64 20.28 -14.62
C LEU A 64 10.53 21.63 -13.91
N VAL A 65 10.00 21.59 -12.69
CA VAL A 65 10.04 22.71 -11.74
C VAL A 65 10.82 22.28 -10.49
N GLU A 66 11.59 23.20 -9.94
CA GLU A 66 12.21 23.07 -8.61
C GLU A 66 11.41 23.94 -7.64
N VAL A 67 10.93 23.35 -6.56
CA VAL A 67 10.14 24.02 -5.53
C VAL A 67 10.80 23.78 -4.18
N ASP A 68 10.95 24.83 -3.40
CA ASP A 68 11.47 24.76 -2.04
C ASP A 68 10.76 25.76 -1.13
N LYS A 69 10.81 25.48 0.17
CA LYS A 69 10.16 26.25 1.23
C LYS A 69 11.21 26.66 2.25
N GLN A 70 11.30 27.93 2.60
CA GLN A 70 12.27 28.44 3.56
C GLN A 70 11.58 28.93 4.83
N GLU A 71 12.14 28.59 5.98
CA GLU A 71 11.58 28.98 7.26
C GLU A 71 11.64 30.48 7.46
N VAL A 72 10.55 31.03 7.97
CA VAL A 72 10.49 32.44 8.35
C VAL A 72 10.84 32.53 9.83
N PRO A 73 11.83 33.35 10.22
CA PRO A 73 12.20 33.49 11.62
C PRO A 73 10.98 33.83 12.49
N LEU A 74 10.89 33.19 13.67
CA LEU A 74 9.82 33.36 14.67
C LEU A 74 8.45 32.75 14.31
N PHE A 75 8.31 32.07 13.17
CA PHE A 75 7.12 31.28 12.86
C PHE A 75 7.37 29.78 13.16
N PRO A 76 6.34 29.05 13.63
CA PRO A 76 6.45 27.62 13.84
C PRO A 76 6.66 26.89 12.51
N GLN A 77 7.46 25.82 12.54
CA GLN A 77 7.61 24.93 11.39
C GLN A 77 6.23 24.37 11.00
N ASP A 78 5.87 24.57 9.73
CA ASP A 78 4.72 23.93 9.12
C ASP A 78 5.17 22.90 8.10
N SER A 79 4.21 22.13 7.60
CA SER A 79 4.46 21.28 6.45
C SER A 79 3.34 21.45 5.45
N TRP A 80 3.74 21.55 4.19
CA TRP A 80 2.90 22.03 3.10
C TRP A 80 2.58 20.89 2.15
N PHE A 81 1.30 20.68 1.81
CA PHE A 81 0.93 19.68 0.82
C PHE A 81 0.55 20.33 -0.50
N VAL A 82 1.29 20.00 -1.55
CA VAL A 82 1.09 20.56 -2.89
C VAL A 82 0.49 19.49 -3.79
N ASP A 83 -0.67 19.77 -4.37
CA ASP A 83 -1.31 18.88 -5.34
C ASP A 83 -0.56 18.94 -6.67
N LYS A 84 -0.44 20.14 -7.23
CA LYS A 84 0.18 20.39 -8.51
C LYS A 84 0.62 21.85 -8.64
N VAL A 85 1.51 22.08 -9.59
CA VAL A 85 1.81 23.41 -10.13
C VAL A 85 1.44 23.42 -11.60
N GLU A 86 0.77 24.48 -12.05
CA GLU A 86 0.51 24.73 -13.47
C GLU A 86 1.27 25.97 -13.91
N VAL A 87 1.96 25.87 -15.05
CA VAL A 87 2.74 26.98 -15.59
C VAL A 87 2.26 27.27 -17.01
N LYS A 88 1.76 28.48 -17.23
CA LYS A 88 1.40 28.97 -18.56
C LYS A 88 2.56 29.78 -19.14
N SER A 89 3.06 29.35 -20.30
CA SER A 89 4.17 30.01 -20.98
C SER A 89 3.72 31.29 -21.71
N PRO A 90 4.67 32.16 -22.10
CA PRO A 90 4.37 33.34 -22.92
C PRO A 90 3.66 33.00 -24.24
N GLU A 91 3.94 31.82 -24.78
CA GLU A 91 3.33 31.30 -26.02
C GLU A 91 1.93 30.71 -25.79
N GLY A 92 1.43 30.73 -24.55
CA GLY A 92 0.10 30.26 -24.18
C GLY A 92 -0.02 28.77 -23.88
N LYS A 93 1.07 28.01 -23.94
CA LYS A 93 1.09 26.58 -23.59
C LYS A 93 1.04 26.40 -22.07
N VAL A 94 0.22 25.45 -21.61
CA VAL A 94 0.08 25.13 -20.19
C VAL A 94 0.77 23.81 -19.88
N PHE A 95 1.72 23.85 -18.95
CA PHE A 95 2.47 22.71 -18.44
C PHE A 95 1.94 22.37 -17.05
N LYS A 96 1.73 21.07 -16.77
CA LYS A 96 1.17 20.62 -15.49
C LYS A 96 2.21 19.76 -14.76
N PHE A 97 2.51 20.10 -13.52
CA PHE A 97 3.48 19.41 -12.69
C PHE A 97 2.75 18.78 -11.50
N PRO A 98 2.28 17.51 -11.61
CA PRO A 98 1.64 16.82 -10.49
C PRO A 98 2.68 16.49 -9.42
N MET A 99 2.46 17.00 -8.21
CA MET A 99 3.40 16.86 -7.09
C MET A 99 2.89 15.83 -6.09
N TYR A 100 1.65 16.00 -5.62
CA TYR A 100 1.00 15.21 -4.56
C TYR A 100 1.96 14.87 -3.42
N HIS A 101 2.66 15.89 -2.91
CA HIS A 101 3.79 15.71 -2.01
C HIS A 101 3.75 16.68 -0.83
N TRP A 102 4.17 16.18 0.32
CA TRP A 102 4.42 17.00 1.51
C TRP A 102 5.84 17.57 1.45
N ILE A 103 5.95 18.89 1.46
CA ILE A 103 7.22 19.62 1.64
C ILE A 103 7.30 20.00 3.12
N ASN A 104 8.22 19.36 3.84
CA ASN A 104 8.34 19.49 5.29
C ASN A 104 9.66 20.13 5.74
N ASP A 105 10.63 20.23 4.85
CA ASP A 105 11.96 20.75 5.12
C ASP A 105 12.33 21.82 4.09
N GLU A 106 13.53 22.38 4.22
CA GLU A 106 14.06 23.44 3.35
C GLU A 106 14.77 22.89 2.11
N LYS A 107 14.60 21.59 1.80
CA LYS A 107 15.23 20.99 0.63
C LYS A 107 14.53 21.45 -0.65
N VAL A 108 15.30 21.41 -1.73
CA VAL A 108 14.79 21.65 -3.07
C VAL A 108 14.23 20.35 -3.63
N TYR A 109 12.96 20.39 -4.03
CA TYR A 109 12.26 19.26 -4.64
C TYR A 109 12.05 19.52 -6.14
N SER A 110 12.51 18.59 -6.98
CA SER A 110 12.31 18.66 -8.43
C SER A 110 11.11 17.81 -8.87
N PHE A 111 10.20 18.39 -9.65
CA PHE A 111 9.01 17.73 -10.17
C PHE A 111 8.92 17.83 -11.69
N ARG A 112 8.66 16.68 -12.33
CA ARG A 112 8.57 16.53 -13.78
C ARG A 112 7.19 16.95 -14.29
N GLU A 113 7.12 17.34 -15.56
CA GLU A 113 5.84 17.54 -16.25
C GLU A 113 4.98 16.26 -16.21
N GLY A 114 3.66 16.42 -16.26
CA GLY A 114 2.67 15.38 -16.03
C GLY A 114 2.65 14.26 -17.07
N LYS A 115 3.17 14.49 -18.27
CA LYS A 115 3.26 13.47 -19.33
C LYS A 115 4.07 12.26 -18.86
N ALA A 116 3.50 11.07 -19.05
CA ALA A 116 4.17 9.83 -18.73
C ALA A 116 5.27 9.53 -19.74
N LEU A 117 6.48 9.20 -19.27
CA LEU A 117 7.64 8.92 -20.12
C LEU A 117 8.42 7.69 -19.63
N LYS A 118 8.70 6.77 -20.57
CA LYS A 118 9.63 5.65 -20.41
C LYS A 118 11.08 6.14 -20.43
N VAL A 119 12.02 5.24 -20.17
CA VAL A 119 13.45 5.57 -20.20
C VAL A 119 13.93 5.96 -21.59
N SER A 120 13.47 5.23 -22.61
CA SER A 120 13.81 5.44 -24.02
C SER A 120 13.30 6.76 -24.60
N GLU A 121 12.27 7.36 -24.00
CA GLU A 121 11.59 8.56 -24.49
C GLU A 121 12.22 9.86 -23.92
N GLU A 122 13.19 9.74 -23.01
CA GLU A 122 13.87 10.89 -22.43
C GLU A 122 15.23 11.13 -23.09
N HIS A 123 15.34 12.25 -23.79
CA HIS A 123 16.58 12.62 -24.49
C HIS A 123 17.36 13.73 -23.79
N HIS A 124 16.67 14.69 -23.16
CA HIS A 124 17.28 15.85 -22.51
C HIS A 124 18.11 15.47 -21.26
N SER A 125 19.29 16.09 -21.09
CA SER A 125 20.23 15.79 -20.01
C SER A 125 19.64 16.04 -18.62
N SER A 126 18.99 17.20 -18.42
CA SER A 126 18.31 17.54 -17.16
C SER A 126 17.20 16.54 -16.79
N ALA A 127 16.56 15.94 -17.79
CA ALA A 127 15.54 14.91 -17.56
C ALA A 127 16.13 13.61 -17.02
N LYS A 128 17.18 13.12 -17.68
CA LYS A 128 17.91 11.93 -17.27
C LYS A 128 18.49 12.09 -15.86
N SER A 129 19.14 13.23 -15.59
CA SER A 129 19.72 13.51 -14.27
C SER A 129 18.64 13.61 -13.18
N SER A 130 17.50 14.25 -13.46
CA SER A 130 16.38 14.33 -12.51
C SER A 130 15.84 12.93 -12.16
N ARG A 131 15.68 12.05 -13.16
CA ARG A 131 15.25 10.66 -12.94
C ARG A 131 16.24 9.87 -12.09
N GLU A 132 17.53 9.97 -12.38
CA GLU A 132 18.58 9.26 -11.63
C GLU A 132 18.64 9.72 -10.17
N LYS A 133 18.59 11.04 -9.94
CA LYS A 133 18.55 11.63 -8.60
C LYS A 133 17.31 11.19 -7.82
N GLU A 134 16.12 11.24 -8.44
CA GLU A 134 14.88 10.78 -7.81
C GLU A 134 14.98 9.31 -7.38
N LEU A 135 15.48 8.43 -8.25
CA LEU A 135 15.61 7.01 -7.94
C LEU A 135 16.69 6.72 -6.90
N ALA A 136 17.80 7.46 -6.89
CA ALA A 136 18.83 7.34 -5.86
C ALA A 136 18.26 7.70 -4.49
N GLN A 137 17.62 8.87 -4.38
CA GLN A 137 16.96 9.33 -3.15
C GLN A 137 15.91 8.32 -2.66
N ARG A 138 15.04 7.83 -3.55
CA ARG A 138 14.01 6.84 -3.18
C ARG A 138 14.57 5.51 -2.69
N LYS A 139 15.75 5.10 -3.17
CA LYS A 139 16.40 3.88 -2.66
C LYS A 139 16.94 4.05 -1.25
N GLU A 140 17.25 5.28 -0.84
CA GLU A 140 17.64 5.62 0.54
C GLU A 140 16.40 5.73 1.43
N GLU A 141 15.35 6.43 0.97
CA GLU A 141 14.11 6.65 1.73
C GLU A 141 13.30 5.39 2.00
N TYR A 142 13.14 4.49 1.00
CA TYR A 142 12.20 3.37 1.09
C TYR A 142 12.92 2.04 1.31
N CYS A 143 13.64 1.86 2.41
CA CYS A 143 14.46 0.67 2.63
C CYS A 143 13.64 -0.61 2.97
N TRP A 144 14.19 -1.77 2.63
CA TRP A 144 13.61 -3.07 3.03
C TRP A 144 14.09 -3.50 4.42
N LYS A 145 13.21 -4.19 5.14
CA LYS A 145 13.49 -4.88 6.41
C LYS A 145 12.94 -6.31 6.35
N VAL A 146 13.67 -7.26 6.93
CA VAL A 146 13.13 -8.60 7.20
C VAL A 146 12.13 -8.48 8.34
N CYS A 147 10.85 -8.71 8.05
CA CYS A 147 9.79 -8.66 9.05
C CYS A 147 9.85 -9.88 9.99
N ALA A 148 9.92 -11.08 9.40
CA ALA A 148 10.21 -12.33 10.09
C ALA A 148 10.67 -13.38 9.05
N GLU A 149 11.28 -14.47 9.51
CA GLU A 149 11.65 -15.58 8.61
C GLU A 149 10.40 -16.16 7.94
N GLY A 150 10.48 -16.42 6.62
CA GLY A 150 9.37 -16.96 5.83
C GLY A 150 8.26 -15.96 5.45
N ILE A 151 8.28 -14.74 5.99
CA ILE A 151 7.35 -13.66 5.65
C ILE A 151 7.99 -12.73 4.62
N PRO A 152 7.23 -12.15 3.66
CA PRO A 152 7.76 -11.15 2.74
C PRO A 152 8.45 -9.99 3.48
N HIS A 153 9.52 -9.48 2.87
CA HIS A 153 10.17 -8.26 3.36
C HIS A 153 9.17 -7.10 3.37
N CYS A 154 9.36 -6.19 4.32
CA CYS A 154 8.49 -5.04 4.54
C CYS A 154 9.31 -3.75 4.54
N ILE A 155 8.65 -2.60 4.64
CA ILE A 155 9.37 -1.32 4.73
C ILE A 155 10.11 -1.22 6.07
N LYS A 156 11.34 -0.68 6.04
CA LYS A 156 12.10 -0.32 7.24
C LYS A 156 11.46 0.91 7.88
N GLU A 157 11.14 0.81 9.17
CA GLU A 157 10.37 1.83 9.90
C GLU A 157 11.22 2.92 10.56
N GLU A 158 12.49 2.63 10.84
CA GLU A 158 13.45 3.61 11.33
C GLU A 158 13.72 4.61 10.19
N ASP A 159 13.34 5.87 10.40
CA ASP A 159 13.50 6.99 9.47
C ASP A 159 12.55 7.00 8.25
N LEU A 160 11.31 6.55 8.44
CA LEU A 160 10.27 6.73 7.41
C LEU A 160 10.15 8.20 7.00
N PRO A 161 10.06 8.50 5.68
CA PRO A 161 9.82 9.85 5.20
C PRO A 161 8.65 10.50 5.93
N LEU A 162 8.85 11.75 6.39
CA LEU A 162 7.84 12.49 7.14
C LEU A 162 6.50 12.59 6.39
N CYS A 163 6.55 12.58 5.05
CA CYS A 163 5.37 12.56 4.19
C CYS A 163 4.49 11.31 4.39
N LEU A 164 5.09 10.15 4.74
CA LEU A 164 4.36 8.94 5.13
C LEU A 164 3.79 9.08 6.55
N LEU A 165 4.58 9.60 7.48
CA LEU A 165 4.16 9.79 8.88
C LEU A 165 2.94 10.72 8.97
N LYS A 166 2.95 11.85 8.26
CA LYS A 166 1.87 12.83 8.29
C LYS A 166 0.55 12.26 7.75
N LEU A 167 0.62 11.43 6.71
CA LEU A 167 -0.55 10.70 6.21
C LEU A 167 -1.03 9.59 7.18
N MET A 168 -0.13 8.99 7.98
CA MET A 168 -0.50 8.05 9.04
C MET A 168 -1.27 8.77 10.14
N GLU A 169 -0.79 9.92 10.62
CA GLU A 169 -1.43 10.74 11.67
C GLU A 169 -2.86 11.13 11.29
N MET A 170 -3.07 11.58 10.04
CA MET A 170 -4.41 11.94 9.54
C MET A 170 -5.40 10.77 9.60
N LYS A 171 -4.94 9.54 9.32
CA LYS A 171 -5.79 8.34 9.37
C LYS A 171 -5.93 7.76 10.78
N LEU A 172 -4.88 7.81 11.60
CA LEU A 172 -4.92 7.42 13.01
C LEU A 172 -5.99 8.19 13.76
N ALA A 173 -6.06 9.51 13.57
CA ALA A 173 -7.09 10.34 14.17
C ALA A 173 -8.51 9.88 13.79
N HIS A 174 -8.73 9.45 12.55
CA HIS A 174 -10.01 8.92 12.11
C HIS A 174 -10.30 7.52 12.70
N LEU A 175 -9.29 6.66 12.77
CA LEU A 175 -9.43 5.28 13.26
C LEU A 175 -9.67 5.26 14.77
N THR A 176 -8.88 6.00 15.55
CA THR A 176 -9.03 6.14 17.00
C THR A 176 -10.39 6.75 17.36
N TRP A 177 -10.83 7.77 16.63
CA TRP A 177 -12.16 8.34 16.80
C TRP A 177 -13.27 7.32 16.47
N SER A 178 -13.09 6.51 15.42
CA SER A 178 -14.07 5.46 15.06
C SER A 178 -14.15 4.32 16.07
N LEU A 179 -13.04 3.98 16.73
CA LEU A 179 -12.97 2.98 17.82
C LEU A 179 -13.53 3.57 19.12
N TRP A 180 -13.22 4.82 19.44
CA TRP A 180 -13.77 5.55 20.59
C TRP A 180 -15.29 5.75 20.48
N ARG A 181 -15.80 6.08 19.29
CA ARG A 181 -17.24 6.19 19.01
C ARG A 181 -17.98 4.85 19.12
N ARG A 182 -17.27 3.72 18.94
CA ARG A 182 -17.80 2.36 19.16
C ARG A 182 -17.54 1.85 20.57
N GLY A 183 -17.39 2.76 21.54
CA GLY A 183 -17.06 2.45 22.93
C GLY A 183 -17.70 1.17 23.45
N GLN A 184 -16.83 0.24 23.85
CA GLN A 184 -16.92 -0.75 24.94
C GLN A 184 -16.08 -1.99 24.58
N PHE A 185 -14.78 -1.90 24.82
CA PHE A 185 -14.01 -3.05 25.30
C PHE A 185 -13.77 -2.80 26.79
N GLU A 186 -14.85 -2.82 27.58
CA GLU A 186 -14.69 -2.99 29.02
C GLU A 186 -14.14 -4.39 29.25
N ARG A 187 -13.01 -4.46 29.96
CA ARG A 187 -12.43 -5.67 30.54
C ARG A 187 -13.51 -6.48 31.26
N ARG A 188 -14.09 -7.48 30.60
CA ARG A 188 -14.77 -8.59 31.25
C ARG A 188 -14.25 -9.88 30.64
N ASP A 189 -13.49 -10.60 31.46
CA ASP A 189 -13.22 -12.03 31.40
C ASP A 189 -12.17 -12.56 30.39
N ALA A 190 -11.09 -11.83 30.16
CA ALA A 190 -9.89 -12.39 29.48
C ALA A 190 -9.03 -13.32 30.38
N GLU A 191 -9.31 -13.42 31.68
CA GLU A 191 -8.50 -14.23 32.62
C GLU A 191 -8.86 -15.73 32.68
N ARG A 192 -9.72 -16.27 31.80
CA ARG A 192 -10.14 -17.68 31.86
C ARG A 192 -9.95 -18.54 30.59
N GLN A 193 -9.23 -18.06 29.58
CA GLN A 193 -8.93 -18.86 28.37
C GLN A 193 -7.46 -19.24 28.19
N HIS A 194 -6.66 -19.22 29.26
CA HIS A 194 -5.39 -19.94 29.31
C HIS A 194 -5.61 -21.45 29.49
N LEU A 195 -6.14 -22.11 28.47
CA LEU A 195 -6.21 -23.57 28.41
C LEU A 195 -5.82 -24.06 27.02
N HIS A 196 -4.50 -24.07 26.78
CA HIS A 196 -3.77 -25.11 26.07
C HIS A 196 -4.44 -25.77 24.85
N LEU A 197 -5.06 -25.00 23.95
CA LEU A 197 -5.64 -25.50 22.70
C LEU A 197 -4.64 -25.37 21.56
N ARG A 198 -3.60 -26.20 21.65
CA ARG A 198 -2.60 -26.44 20.61
C ARG A 198 -3.33 -26.95 19.34
N LEU A 199 -3.37 -26.11 18.30
CA LEU A 199 -3.96 -26.38 16.98
C LEU A 199 -3.43 -27.70 16.40
N LYS A 200 -4.20 -28.78 16.56
CA LYS A 200 -3.93 -30.12 15.97
C LYS A 200 -4.77 -30.44 14.74
N LEU A 201 -5.55 -29.48 14.22
CA LEU A 201 -6.42 -29.68 13.06
C LEU A 201 -5.77 -29.31 11.72
N LEU A 202 -4.78 -28.41 11.70
CA LEU A 202 -4.08 -28.05 10.45
C LEU A 202 -3.01 -29.08 10.02
N ASP A 203 -2.49 -29.86 10.97
CA ASP A 203 -1.52 -30.94 10.71
C ASP A 203 -2.13 -32.13 9.92
N GLY A 204 -3.47 -32.25 9.90
CA GLY A 204 -4.19 -33.34 9.25
C GLY A 204 -4.14 -33.34 7.72
N VAL A 205 -3.69 -32.23 7.09
CA VAL A 205 -3.66 -32.11 5.63
C VAL A 205 -2.32 -32.56 5.03
N ARG A 206 -1.26 -32.79 5.83
CA ARG A 206 0.10 -33.07 5.31
C ARG A 206 0.51 -34.55 5.28
N THR A 207 -0.32 -35.49 5.74
CA THR A 207 0.04 -36.93 5.72
C THR A 207 -0.84 -37.74 4.78
N ARG A 208 -0.81 -37.42 3.48
CA ARG A 208 -1.30 -38.36 2.46
C ARG A 208 -0.57 -38.25 1.12
N ILE A 209 0.75 -38.00 1.10
CA ILE A 209 1.58 -38.25 -0.09
C ILE A 209 2.98 -38.68 0.35
N THR A 210 3.12 -39.87 0.94
CA THR A 210 4.32 -40.71 0.80
C THR A 210 3.91 -42.14 1.08
N ASN A 211 3.99 -42.98 0.05
CA ASN A 211 3.86 -44.43 0.17
C ASN A 211 5.01 -44.97 1.03
N GLY A 212 4.73 -45.85 1.99
CA GLY A 212 5.72 -46.81 2.49
C GLY A 212 5.94 -46.85 4.01
N LYS A 213 5.23 -47.81 4.63
CA LYS A 213 5.52 -48.56 5.89
C LYS A 213 5.51 -47.83 7.25
N PRO A 214 4.91 -48.43 8.29
CA PRO A 214 4.81 -47.84 9.63
C PRO A 214 5.99 -48.27 10.51
N HIS A 215 6.63 -47.32 11.18
CA HIS A 215 7.39 -47.61 12.39
C HIS A 215 6.78 -46.90 13.61
N SER A 216 6.59 -47.75 14.62
CA SER A 216 6.00 -47.63 15.94
C SER A 216 6.50 -46.43 16.75
N ASN A 217 5.59 -45.49 17.03
CA ASN A 217 5.32 -44.86 18.34
C ASN A 217 4.40 -43.65 18.11
N ARG A 218 3.18 -43.93 17.66
CA ARG A 218 2.17 -42.91 17.38
C ARG A 218 1.17 -42.94 18.53
N LEU A 219 1.17 -41.92 19.39
CA LEU A 219 0.03 -41.58 20.24
C LEU A 219 -1.22 -41.73 19.36
N GLN A 220 -2.06 -42.74 19.61
CA GLN A 220 -3.35 -42.88 18.95
C GLN A 220 -4.19 -41.67 19.35
N ARG A 221 -4.10 -40.61 18.55
CA ARG A 221 -4.94 -39.42 18.70
C ARG A 221 -6.38 -39.88 18.43
N ARG A 222 -7.20 -39.96 19.47
CA ARG A 222 -8.65 -40.10 19.32
C ARG A 222 -9.17 -38.82 18.66
N THR A 223 -9.43 -38.89 17.35
CA THR A 223 -10.18 -37.86 16.64
C THR A 223 -11.59 -38.38 16.51
N THR A 224 -12.52 -37.84 17.30
CA THR A 224 -13.94 -38.17 17.16
C THR A 224 -14.46 -37.49 15.90
N HIS A 225 -15.10 -38.24 15.01
CA HIS A 225 -15.77 -37.69 13.84
C HIS A 225 -17.17 -37.23 14.25
N LEU A 226 -17.41 -35.92 14.22
CA LEU A 226 -18.71 -35.32 14.53
C LEU A 226 -19.53 -35.10 13.25
N CYS A 227 -20.81 -35.45 13.30
CA CYS A 227 -21.75 -35.46 12.19
C CYS A 227 -23.03 -34.66 12.51
N PRO A 228 -23.78 -34.20 11.50
CA PRO A 228 -25.07 -33.51 11.72
C PRO A 228 -26.13 -34.34 12.45
N SER A 229 -25.96 -35.67 12.51
CA SER A 229 -26.83 -36.61 13.21
C SER A 229 -26.52 -36.76 14.70
N ASP A 230 -25.41 -36.19 15.18
CA ASP A 230 -25.04 -36.22 16.60
C ASP A 230 -25.92 -35.27 17.42
N SER A 231 -25.66 -35.19 18.74
CA SER A 231 -26.41 -34.26 19.60
C SER A 231 -26.28 -32.83 19.09
N GLU A 232 -27.32 -32.01 19.31
CA GLU A 232 -27.35 -30.62 18.85
C GLU A 232 -26.10 -29.85 19.30
N TYR A 233 -25.70 -30.02 20.57
CA TYR A 233 -24.54 -29.34 21.14
C TYR A 233 -23.21 -29.87 20.60
N ASP A 234 -23.08 -31.19 20.32
CA ASP A 234 -21.87 -31.74 19.72
C ASP A 234 -21.68 -31.22 18.29
N TRP A 235 -22.75 -31.19 17.50
CA TRP A 235 -22.70 -30.65 16.14
C TRP A 235 -22.50 -29.13 16.13
N LEU A 236 -23.11 -28.40 17.07
CA LEU A 236 -22.89 -26.97 17.23
C LEU A 236 -21.43 -26.66 17.61
N LEU A 237 -20.86 -27.44 18.52
CA LEU A 237 -19.46 -27.32 18.91
C LEU A 237 -18.53 -27.59 17.72
N ALA A 238 -18.79 -28.66 16.95
CA ALA A 238 -18.05 -28.98 15.73
C ALA A 238 -18.03 -27.81 14.74
N LYS A 239 -19.21 -27.22 14.46
CA LYS A 239 -19.32 -26.03 13.59
C LYS A 239 -18.57 -24.83 14.16
N THR A 240 -18.64 -24.61 15.47
CA THR A 240 -17.94 -23.50 16.15
C THR A 240 -16.43 -23.62 15.98
N PHE A 241 -15.86 -24.82 16.14
CA PHE A 241 -14.43 -25.06 15.90
C PHE A 241 -14.04 -24.84 14.44
N VAL A 242 -14.85 -25.29 13.48
CA VAL A 242 -14.60 -25.03 12.05
C VAL A 242 -14.61 -23.54 11.75
N ARG A 243 -15.57 -22.78 12.30
CA ARG A 243 -15.63 -21.32 12.14
C ARG A 243 -14.46 -20.59 12.79
N SER A 244 -14.01 -21.06 13.95
CA SER A 244 -12.80 -20.52 14.59
C SER A 244 -11.55 -20.76 13.74
N ALA A 245 -11.39 -21.96 13.17
CA ALA A 245 -10.27 -22.26 12.27
C ALA A 245 -10.34 -21.44 10.97
N GLU A 246 -11.53 -21.29 10.39
CA GLU A 246 -11.77 -20.45 9.20
C GLU A 246 -11.41 -18.98 9.47
N PHE A 247 -11.81 -18.43 10.62
CA PHE A 247 -11.46 -17.07 11.03
C PHE A 247 -9.94 -16.88 11.07
N ASN A 248 -9.19 -17.78 11.71
CA ASN A 248 -7.74 -17.67 11.78
C ASN A 248 -7.08 -17.76 10.38
N ALA A 249 -7.53 -18.69 9.53
CA ALA A 249 -7.02 -18.82 8.16
C ALA A 249 -7.36 -17.60 7.30
N HIS A 250 -8.56 -17.04 7.45
CA HIS A 250 -9.00 -15.85 6.74
C HIS A 250 -8.16 -14.63 7.14
N GLU A 251 -8.08 -14.32 8.44
CA GLU A 251 -7.41 -13.12 8.92
C GLU A 251 -5.90 -13.14 8.67
N LEU A 252 -5.23 -14.27 8.89
CA LEU A 252 -3.78 -14.35 8.69
C LEU A 252 -3.38 -14.52 7.23
N ASN A 253 -4.05 -15.39 6.47
CA ASN A 253 -3.61 -15.70 5.10
C ASN A 253 -4.33 -14.84 4.08
N SER A 254 -5.66 -14.91 4.04
CA SER A 254 -6.45 -14.24 2.99
C SER A 254 -6.38 -12.72 3.11
N HIS A 255 -6.42 -12.21 4.34
CA HIS A 255 -6.44 -10.78 4.63
C HIS A 255 -5.02 -10.25 4.86
N LEU A 256 -4.36 -10.59 5.97
CA LEU A 256 -3.06 -10.01 6.30
C LEU A 256 -1.99 -10.34 5.26
N LEU A 257 -1.74 -11.61 4.96
CA LEU A 257 -0.67 -11.97 4.03
C LEU A 257 -0.97 -11.50 2.60
N PHE A 258 -2.09 -11.95 2.00
CA PHE A 258 -2.32 -11.79 0.57
C PHE A 258 -2.77 -10.40 0.12
N THR A 259 -3.37 -9.58 0.99
CA THR A 259 -3.74 -8.21 0.61
C THR A 259 -2.80 -7.17 1.20
N HIS A 260 -2.47 -7.30 2.49
CA HIS A 260 -1.64 -6.31 3.16
C HIS A 260 -0.15 -6.52 2.84
N LEU A 261 0.43 -7.64 3.24
CA LEU A 261 1.89 -7.83 3.16
C LEU A 261 2.38 -7.96 1.71
N PHE A 262 1.68 -8.70 0.86
CA PHE A 262 2.00 -8.73 -0.58
C PHE A 262 1.76 -7.37 -1.24
N GLY A 263 0.69 -6.65 -0.88
CA GLY A 263 0.47 -5.28 -1.35
C GLY A 263 1.62 -4.34 -1.00
N GLU A 264 2.21 -4.49 0.19
CA GLU A 264 3.36 -3.71 0.63
C GLU A 264 4.61 -4.01 -0.18
N VAL A 265 4.85 -5.27 -0.54
CA VAL A 265 5.97 -5.62 -1.43
C VAL A 265 5.89 -4.86 -2.75
N PHE A 266 4.70 -4.79 -3.36
CA PHE A 266 4.49 -4.02 -4.58
C PHE A 266 4.65 -2.52 -4.34
N ALA A 267 4.13 -1.98 -3.22
CA ALA A 267 4.24 -0.57 -2.88
C ALA A 267 5.70 -0.13 -2.69
N VAL A 268 6.49 -0.86 -1.90
CA VAL A 268 7.93 -0.56 -1.70
C VAL A 268 8.69 -0.70 -3.02
N SER A 269 8.40 -1.75 -3.81
CA SER A 269 9.06 -1.95 -5.11
C SER A 269 8.75 -0.83 -6.10
N LEU A 270 7.50 -0.37 -6.15
CA LEU A 270 7.05 0.74 -6.97
C LEU A 270 7.78 2.03 -6.60
N LEU A 271 7.78 2.38 -5.31
CA LEU A 271 8.37 3.62 -4.80
C LEU A 271 9.89 3.64 -4.94
N ARG A 272 10.57 2.51 -4.82
CA ARG A 272 12.04 2.42 -4.95
C ARG A 272 12.55 2.45 -6.39
N ASN A 273 11.80 1.86 -7.33
CA ASN A 273 12.36 1.49 -8.63
C ASN A 273 11.73 2.23 -9.81
N LEU A 274 10.56 2.85 -9.64
CA LEU A 274 9.89 3.56 -10.72
C LEU A 274 9.81 5.06 -10.40
N PRO A 275 10.37 5.95 -11.26
CA PRO A 275 10.30 7.39 -11.06
C PRO A 275 8.87 7.90 -11.29
N ARG A 276 8.51 9.07 -10.75
CA ARG A 276 7.13 9.62 -10.84
C ARG A 276 6.63 9.80 -12.27
N VAL A 277 7.55 10.07 -13.19
CA VAL A 277 7.25 10.25 -14.62
C VAL A 277 6.90 8.94 -15.32
N HIS A 278 7.25 7.78 -14.76
CA HIS A 278 7.07 6.50 -15.42
C HIS A 278 5.58 6.13 -15.56
N PRO A 279 5.12 5.61 -16.73
CA PRO A 279 3.72 5.22 -16.92
C PRO A 279 3.21 4.23 -15.87
N LEU A 280 4.00 3.20 -15.55
CA LEU A 280 3.65 2.25 -14.50
C LEU A 280 3.60 2.89 -13.11
N TYR A 281 4.39 3.93 -12.83
CA TYR A 281 4.26 4.64 -11.56
C TYR A 281 2.90 5.30 -11.45
N LYS A 282 2.53 6.08 -12.47
CA LYS A 282 1.25 6.81 -12.52
C LYS A 282 0.05 5.86 -12.46
N LEU A 283 0.13 4.72 -13.12
CA LEU A 283 -0.91 3.68 -13.09
C LEU A 283 -1.04 3.03 -11.72
N LEU A 284 0.07 2.65 -11.08
CA LEU A 284 0.06 1.80 -9.89
C LEU A 284 -0.01 2.57 -8.58
N PHE A 285 0.47 3.82 -8.55
CA PHE A 285 0.54 4.61 -7.33
C PHE A 285 -0.81 4.75 -6.61
N PRO A 286 -1.94 5.05 -7.28
CA PRO A 286 -3.25 5.13 -6.62
C PRO A 286 -3.66 3.84 -5.91
N HIS A 287 -3.29 2.67 -6.45
CA HIS A 287 -3.61 1.35 -5.89
C HIS A 287 -2.71 0.93 -4.72
N THR A 288 -1.61 1.64 -4.50
CA THR A 288 -0.69 1.41 -3.36
C THR A 288 -0.84 2.46 -2.27
N ARG A 289 -1.69 3.47 -2.51
CA ARG A 289 -1.95 4.57 -1.57
C ARG A 289 -2.38 4.02 -0.22
N TYR A 290 -1.71 4.47 0.84
CA TYR A 290 -1.94 4.07 2.23
C TYR A 290 -1.58 2.62 2.60
N ASN A 291 -1.15 1.77 1.68
CA ASN A 291 -0.82 0.37 1.99
C ASN A 291 0.34 0.28 3.01
N LEU A 292 1.44 1.02 2.77
CA LEU A 292 2.56 1.10 3.72
C LEU A 292 2.12 1.60 5.11
N HIS A 293 1.21 2.57 5.13
CA HIS A 293 0.80 3.28 6.35
C HIS A 293 0.01 2.32 7.25
N ILE A 294 -0.97 1.62 6.68
CA ILE A 294 -1.79 0.67 7.44
C ILE A 294 -0.97 -0.53 7.91
N ASN A 295 0.00 -0.98 7.13
CA ASN A 295 0.84 -2.12 7.51
C ASN A 295 1.83 -1.79 8.63
N VAL A 296 2.45 -0.59 8.59
CA VAL A 296 3.28 -0.09 9.70
C VAL A 296 2.42 0.02 10.97
N MET A 297 1.23 0.63 10.88
CA MET A 297 0.32 0.72 12.03
C MET A 297 -0.12 -0.66 12.55
N ALA A 298 -0.36 -1.62 11.66
CA ALA A 298 -0.74 -2.98 12.04
C ALA A 298 0.42 -3.68 12.78
N ARG A 299 1.66 -3.56 12.30
CA ARG A 299 2.83 -4.11 13.00
C ARG A 299 3.00 -3.52 14.39
N GLN A 300 2.74 -2.23 14.57
CA GLN A 300 2.92 -1.55 15.85
C GLN A 300 1.79 -1.84 16.86
N ASN A 301 0.53 -1.87 16.41
CA ASN A 301 -0.64 -1.83 17.29
C ASN A 301 -1.55 -3.07 17.21
N LEU A 302 -1.46 -3.84 16.12
CA LEU A 302 -2.36 -4.97 15.86
C LEU A 302 -1.67 -6.32 16.09
N ILE A 303 -0.54 -6.56 15.43
CA ILE A 303 0.15 -7.86 15.42
C ILE A 303 1.50 -7.85 16.19
N SER A 304 1.77 -6.79 16.94
CA SER A 304 2.86 -6.74 17.92
C SER A 304 2.59 -7.68 19.10
N GLU A 305 3.61 -7.96 19.92
CA GLU A 305 3.46 -8.79 21.13
C GLU A 305 2.33 -8.31 22.06
N GLU A 306 2.16 -6.99 22.18
CA GLU A 306 1.09 -6.37 22.98
C GLU A 306 -0.11 -5.91 22.13
N GLY A 307 -0.09 -6.26 20.84
CA GLY A 307 -1.07 -5.83 19.86
C GLY A 307 -2.46 -6.43 20.11
N THR A 308 -3.48 -5.75 19.57
CA THR A 308 -4.88 -6.17 19.79
C THR A 308 -5.13 -7.60 19.31
N PHE A 309 -4.57 -8.01 18.16
CA PHE A 309 -4.76 -9.36 17.61
C PHE A 309 -4.13 -10.44 18.50
N THR A 310 -3.00 -10.12 19.14
CA THR A 310 -2.29 -11.00 20.08
C THR A 310 -3.14 -11.31 21.30
N ILE A 311 -3.86 -10.30 21.81
CA ILE A 311 -4.69 -10.41 23.00
C ILE A 311 -6.01 -11.16 22.74
N VAL A 312 -6.62 -10.94 21.57
CA VAL A 312 -8.00 -11.41 21.31
C VAL A 312 -8.11 -12.66 20.44
N SER A 313 -7.03 -13.06 19.76
CA SER A 313 -7.03 -14.21 18.85
C SER A 313 -6.32 -15.42 19.44
N ALA A 314 -6.89 -16.60 19.24
CA ALA A 314 -6.24 -17.87 19.58
C ALA A 314 -4.94 -18.11 18.79
N SER A 315 -4.77 -17.43 17.65
CA SER A 315 -3.53 -17.45 16.84
C SER A 315 -2.64 -16.24 17.07
N GLY A 316 -2.85 -15.51 18.17
CA GLY A 316 -2.23 -14.21 18.44
C GLY A 316 -0.76 -14.25 18.82
N GLY A 317 -0.21 -15.40 19.20
CA GLY A 317 1.19 -15.52 19.62
C GLY A 317 2.20 -15.31 18.48
N GLU A 318 3.32 -14.64 18.77
CA GLU A 318 4.36 -14.32 17.79
C GLU A 318 4.92 -15.56 17.07
N GLU A 319 5.09 -16.68 17.79
CA GLU A 319 5.47 -17.98 17.20
C GLU A 319 4.37 -18.56 16.29
N ASP A 320 3.09 -18.43 16.65
CA ASP A 320 1.99 -19.01 15.86
C ASP A 320 1.69 -18.23 14.56
N ILE A 321 1.87 -16.91 14.58
CA ILE A 321 1.76 -16.04 13.39
C ILE A 321 2.86 -16.37 12.37
N LYS A 322 4.10 -16.56 12.86
CA LYS A 322 5.30 -16.82 12.04
C LYS A 322 5.39 -18.27 11.57
N GLU A 323 5.21 -19.24 12.47
CA GLU A 323 5.51 -20.66 12.23
C GLU A 323 4.36 -21.40 11.50
N ARG A 324 3.10 -21.00 11.71
CA ARG A 324 1.95 -21.89 11.38
C ARG A 324 0.96 -21.40 10.34
N GLY A 325 0.84 -20.09 10.12
CA GLY A 325 -0.14 -19.53 9.17
C GLY A 325 0.49 -19.05 7.85
N MET A 326 1.36 -18.05 7.95
CA MET A 326 1.75 -17.24 6.80
C MET A 326 2.99 -17.75 6.06
N GLY A 327 4.01 -18.27 6.76
CA GLY A 327 5.28 -18.66 6.13
C GLY A 327 5.15 -19.75 5.06
N LEU A 328 4.36 -20.79 5.33
CA LEU A 328 4.11 -21.87 4.36
C LEU A 328 3.26 -21.37 3.17
N SER A 329 2.24 -20.54 3.45
CA SER A 329 1.35 -19.96 2.42
C SER A 329 2.12 -19.04 1.47
N ALA A 330 3.02 -18.21 2.01
CA ALA A 330 3.89 -17.34 1.22
C ALA A 330 4.85 -18.14 0.33
N GLN A 331 5.46 -19.19 0.89
CA GLN A 331 6.38 -20.06 0.15
C GLN A 331 5.70 -20.81 -0.99
N LEU A 332 4.47 -21.30 -0.78
CA LEU A 332 3.69 -21.98 -1.82
C LEU A 332 3.25 -21.04 -2.95
N LEU A 333 2.88 -19.80 -2.64
CA LEU A 333 2.53 -18.78 -3.64
C LEU A 333 3.75 -18.42 -4.51
N LEU A 334 4.91 -18.14 -3.89
CA LEU A 334 6.13 -17.78 -4.61
C LEU A 334 6.63 -18.90 -5.54
N GLN A 335 6.34 -20.15 -5.20
CA GLN A 335 6.63 -21.31 -6.05
C GLN A 335 5.59 -21.52 -7.18
N GLY A 336 4.62 -20.61 -7.34
CA GLY A 336 3.54 -20.75 -8.31
C GLY A 336 2.58 -21.90 -8.02
N ARG A 337 2.63 -22.45 -6.80
CA ARG A 337 1.80 -23.60 -6.37
C ARG A 337 0.46 -23.15 -5.76
N TRP A 338 0.27 -21.85 -5.59
CA TRP A 338 -0.98 -21.24 -5.12
C TRP A 338 -1.35 -20.08 -6.05
N THR A 339 -2.57 -20.10 -6.58
CA THR A 339 -3.18 -18.97 -7.31
C THR A 339 -4.61 -18.82 -6.79
N PRO A 340 -5.16 -17.61 -6.62
CA PRO A 340 -6.59 -17.40 -6.41
C PRO A 340 -7.48 -18.15 -7.42
N ALA A 341 -6.98 -18.34 -8.64
CA ALA A 341 -7.62 -19.16 -9.68
C ALA A 341 -7.70 -20.66 -9.35
N LEU A 342 -6.85 -21.21 -8.48
CA LEU A 342 -6.97 -22.60 -8.00
C LEU A 342 -8.25 -22.83 -7.17
N GLY A 343 -8.89 -21.78 -6.65
CA GLY A 343 -10.23 -21.87 -6.08
C GLY A 343 -11.31 -22.29 -7.10
N HIS A 344 -11.12 -21.98 -8.39
CA HIS A 344 -12.00 -22.48 -9.46
C HIS A 344 -11.77 -23.96 -9.76
N HIS A 345 -10.54 -24.47 -9.56
CA HIS A 345 -10.23 -25.88 -9.82
C HIS A 345 -10.76 -26.83 -8.73
N GLN A 346 -11.08 -26.34 -7.53
CA GLN A 346 -11.71 -27.15 -6.47
C GLN A 346 -13.24 -27.09 -6.44
N GLN A 347 -13.89 -26.27 -7.28
CA GLN A 347 -15.35 -26.13 -7.29
C GLN A 347 -16.06 -26.39 -8.63
N VAL A 348 -15.38 -26.86 -9.68
CA VAL A 348 -16.06 -27.24 -10.94
C VAL A 348 -15.55 -28.59 -11.44
N CYS A 349 -15.87 -29.65 -10.70
CA CYS A 349 -15.97 -31.01 -11.23
C CYS A 349 -17.28 -31.62 -10.72
N GLU A 350 -18.40 -31.00 -11.11
CA GLU A 350 -19.71 -31.65 -11.08
C GLU A 350 -19.72 -32.77 -12.13
N ARG A 351 -19.32 -33.97 -11.74
CA ARG A 351 -19.80 -35.20 -12.37
C ARG A 351 -20.37 -36.08 -11.27
N ASN A 352 -21.66 -35.89 -10.99
CA ASN A 352 -22.68 -36.94 -10.88
C ASN A 352 -23.94 -36.42 -10.15
N ASN A 353 -24.95 -36.04 -10.95
CA ASN A 353 -26.37 -35.82 -10.64
C ASN A 353 -26.87 -36.18 -9.22
N LYS A 354 -26.82 -35.24 -8.26
CA LYS A 354 -27.80 -35.14 -7.16
C LYS A 354 -28.03 -33.66 -6.78
N PRO A 355 -29.27 -33.21 -6.58
CA PRO A 355 -29.54 -31.83 -6.19
C PRO A 355 -29.28 -31.67 -4.69
N LEU A 356 -28.30 -30.84 -4.33
CA LEU A 356 -28.13 -30.32 -2.97
C LEU A 356 -28.31 -28.82 -3.01
N LEU A 357 -29.23 -28.33 -2.18
CA LEU A 357 -29.71 -26.96 -2.13
C LEU A 357 -28.57 -25.92 -2.09
N GLN A 358 -28.73 -24.91 -2.94
CA GLN A 358 -27.96 -23.67 -2.94
C GLN A 358 -27.96 -23.03 -1.55
N ALA A 359 -26.76 -22.83 -1.00
CA ALA A 359 -26.50 -21.80 0.00
C ALA A 359 -25.56 -20.75 -0.61
N THR A 360 -25.99 -20.12 -1.70
CA THR A 360 -25.39 -18.87 -2.17
C THR A 360 -25.87 -17.73 -1.29
N ASN A 361 -25.04 -17.35 -0.32
CA ASN A 361 -25.01 -15.99 0.20
C ASN A 361 -23.56 -15.67 0.61
N MET A 362 -22.67 -15.58 -0.39
CA MET A 362 -21.41 -14.87 -0.20
C MET A 362 -21.71 -13.37 -0.12
N SER A 363 -21.32 -12.74 0.98
CA SER A 363 -21.51 -11.31 1.16
C SER A 363 -20.71 -10.52 0.12
N LYS A 364 -21.22 -9.34 -0.28
CA LYS A 364 -20.56 -8.38 -1.19
C LYS A 364 -19.09 -8.06 -0.83
N ARG A 365 -18.63 -8.32 0.41
CA ARG A 365 -17.25 -8.09 0.85
C ARG A 365 -16.22 -9.01 0.18
N THR A 366 -16.60 -10.26 -0.14
CA THR A 366 -15.68 -11.25 -0.74
C THR A 366 -15.38 -10.94 -2.22
N LEU A 367 -16.29 -10.24 -2.90
CA LEU A 367 -16.12 -9.84 -4.30
C LEU A 367 -15.02 -8.78 -4.47
N ASN A 368 -14.89 -7.85 -3.51
CA ASN A 368 -13.89 -6.78 -3.55
C ASN A 368 -12.45 -7.28 -3.34
N CYS A 369 -12.24 -8.35 -2.57
CA CYS A 369 -10.92 -9.00 -2.46
C CYS A 369 -10.49 -9.71 -3.75
N ARG A 370 -11.46 -10.17 -4.56
CA ARG A 370 -11.18 -10.87 -5.82
C ARG A 370 -10.50 -9.95 -6.84
N ILE A 371 -11.02 -8.72 -6.97
CA ILE A 371 -10.50 -7.70 -7.90
C ILE A 371 -9.07 -7.29 -7.55
N SER A 372 -8.73 -7.15 -6.26
CA SER A 372 -7.37 -6.79 -5.87
C SER A 372 -6.37 -7.91 -6.22
N SER A 373 -6.71 -9.17 -5.94
CA SER A 373 -5.82 -10.31 -6.18
C SER A 373 -5.50 -10.59 -7.66
N GLU A 374 -6.47 -10.41 -8.57
CA GLU A 374 -6.25 -10.53 -10.02
C GLU A 374 -5.40 -9.38 -10.56
N THR A 375 -5.59 -8.17 -10.02
CA THR A 375 -4.76 -7.01 -10.38
C THR A 375 -3.31 -7.23 -9.97
N TYR A 376 -3.05 -7.74 -8.77
CA TYR A 376 -1.68 -8.04 -8.29
C TYR A 376 -0.98 -9.17 -9.06
N LEU A 377 -1.72 -10.20 -9.49
CA LEU A 377 -1.18 -11.28 -10.34
C LEU A 377 -0.78 -10.78 -11.73
N ASN A 378 -1.62 -9.94 -12.34
CA ASN A 378 -1.32 -9.32 -13.63
C ASN A 378 -0.10 -8.38 -13.52
N MET A 379 0.05 -7.66 -12.40
CA MET A 379 1.26 -6.87 -12.10
C MET A 379 2.52 -7.73 -12.00
N ALA A 380 2.46 -8.86 -11.28
CA ALA A 380 3.60 -9.77 -11.13
C ALA A 380 4.01 -10.42 -12.48
N PHE A 381 3.05 -10.68 -13.35
CA PHE A 381 3.30 -11.19 -14.70
C PHE A 381 3.98 -10.15 -15.60
N CYS A 382 3.51 -8.89 -15.57
CA CYS A 382 4.09 -7.80 -16.37
C CYS A 382 5.52 -7.43 -15.92
N LEU A 383 5.77 -7.40 -14.61
CA LEU A 383 7.10 -7.12 -14.04
C LEU A 383 8.15 -8.18 -14.39
N LYS A 384 7.72 -9.42 -14.65
CA LYS A 384 8.62 -10.54 -14.99
C LYS A 384 8.96 -10.61 -16.48
N GLN A 385 8.14 -10.04 -17.37
CA GLN A 385 8.29 -10.25 -18.83
C GLN A 385 8.69 -9.02 -19.64
N ASN A 386 8.72 -7.80 -19.07
CA ASN A 386 9.10 -6.58 -19.79
C ASN A 386 8.33 -6.40 -21.13
N GLN A 387 7.09 -6.88 -21.21
CA GLN A 387 6.21 -6.81 -22.39
C GLN A 387 4.98 -5.92 -22.11
N GLU A 388 4.42 -5.36 -23.19
CA GLU A 388 3.31 -4.41 -23.18
C GLU A 388 1.99 -5.04 -22.71
N ILE A 389 1.21 -4.25 -21.96
CA ILE A 389 -0.18 -4.56 -21.62
C ILE A 389 -1.05 -4.23 -22.84
N PRO A 390 -2.00 -5.09 -23.25
CA PRO A 390 -2.89 -4.81 -24.38
C PRO A 390 -3.65 -3.50 -24.22
N GLN A 391 -3.82 -2.76 -25.33
CA GLN A 391 -4.43 -1.41 -25.40
C GLN A 391 -5.92 -1.32 -24.99
N SER A 392 -6.54 -2.32 -24.35
CA SER A 392 -7.99 -2.33 -24.06
C SER A 392 -8.40 -1.71 -22.71
N PHE A 393 -7.59 -0.83 -22.12
CA PHE A 393 -7.96 -0.06 -20.93
C PHE A 393 -7.71 1.44 -21.14
N SER A 394 -8.28 2.01 -22.21
CA SER A 394 -8.37 3.45 -22.41
C SER A 394 -9.73 3.94 -21.92
N THR A 395 -9.73 4.62 -20.78
CA THR A 395 -10.64 5.66 -20.26
C THR A 395 -10.83 5.44 -18.76
N VAL A 396 -9.92 5.99 -17.97
CA VAL A 396 -10.19 6.36 -16.58
C VAL A 396 -9.62 7.77 -16.42
N ASP A 397 -10.29 8.73 -17.06
CA ASP A 397 -10.17 10.13 -16.68
C ASP A 397 -10.98 10.31 -15.39
N GLU A 398 -10.43 11.10 -14.46
CA GLU A 398 -10.94 11.46 -13.13
C GLU A 398 -10.76 10.43 -12.01
N TRP A 399 -9.54 10.34 -11.43
CA TRP A 399 -9.33 10.07 -9.99
C TRP A 399 -8.03 10.71 -9.48
#